data_AF-A0A969QY82-F1
#
_entry.id   AF-A0A969QY82-F1
#
_cell.length_a   1.000
_cell.length_b   1.000
_cell.length_c   1.000
_cell.angle_alpha   90.00
_cell.angle_beta   90.00
_cell.angle_gamma   90.00
#
_symmetry.space_group_name_H-M   'P 1'
#
loop_
_entity.id
_entity.type
_entity.pdbx_description
1 polymer ?
#
loop_
_entity_poly.entity_id
_entity_poly.type
_entity_poly.pdbx_seq_one_letter_code
_entity_poly.pdbx_strand_id
1 'polypeptide(L)'
;MKHVLQPYAAWSFVSTDDFDPGDPQVDRLTPTTRPRPLDPTRFTAVDELNSWNVVRLGTRNRLLTKRDSQSYEWLYLETYMDAFINDPEGARTVSNLYNDMRWQPLPWLSVDVNTQYPIAGNGSGFNEFSGKVRFMPSQDFEFSLGYRSLNSHPVFEDSNSVNFQTYSRLNENGVSAPGISLSWTMELLNWSNIPYTGI
;
A
#
# COMPACT_ATOMS: atom_id res chain seq x y z
N MET A 1 10.12 -25.79 8.71
CA MET A 1 9.51 -24.44 8.56
C MET A 1 9.95 -23.62 9.76
N LYS A 2 10.28 -22.33 9.57
CA LYS A 2 10.72 -21.42 10.63
C LYS A 2 9.81 -20.20 10.63
N HIS A 3 9.18 -19.90 11.76
CA HIS A 3 8.47 -18.64 11.97
C HIS A 3 9.40 -17.63 12.65
N VAL A 4 9.36 -16.39 12.18
CA VAL A 4 10.09 -15.27 12.76
C VAL A 4 9.09 -14.16 13.02
N LEU A 5 8.89 -13.83 14.29
CA LEU A 5 8.14 -12.68 14.75
C LEU A 5 9.13 -11.55 15.08
N GLN A 6 8.95 -10.38 14.47
CA GLN A 6 9.80 -9.21 14.65
C GLN A 6 8.91 -8.00 14.99
N PRO A 7 8.66 -7.73 16.28
CA PRO A 7 8.07 -6.46 16.68
C PRO A 7 9.08 -5.33 16.43
N TYR A 8 8.58 -4.16 16.05
CA TYR A 8 9.39 -2.97 15.89
C TYR A 8 8.64 -1.71 16.31
N ALA A 9 9.42 -0.70 16.67
CA ALA A 9 8.95 0.66 16.90
C ALA A 9 9.89 1.62 16.17
N ALA A 10 9.33 2.62 15.50
CA ALA A 10 10.08 3.68 14.86
C ALA A 10 9.51 5.02 15.35
N TRP A 11 10.38 5.93 15.77
CA TRP A 11 10.02 7.25 16.24
C TRP A 11 10.68 8.29 15.36
N SER A 12 9.90 9.32 14.97
CA SER A 12 10.39 10.45 14.21
C SER A 12 9.86 11.76 14.77
N PHE A 13 10.76 12.72 14.88
CA PHE A 13 10.49 14.06 15.35
C PHE A 13 11.09 15.05 14.36
N VAL A 14 10.25 15.93 13.84
CA VAL A 14 10.64 17.04 12.98
C VAL A 14 10.04 18.30 13.55
N SER A 15 10.87 19.33 13.65
CA SER A 15 10.48 20.69 13.99
C SER A 15 10.89 21.57 12.83
N THR A 16 9.94 22.31 12.30
CA THR A 16 10.12 23.28 11.22
C THR A 16 9.29 24.51 11.53
N ASP A 17 9.73 25.64 11.00
CA ASP A 17 8.94 26.87 11.02
C ASP A 17 7.89 26.80 9.91
N ASP A 18 6.78 27.52 10.11
CA ASP A 18 5.69 27.58 9.13
C ASP A 18 6.17 28.30 7.85
N PHE A 19 5.71 27.81 6.70
CA PHE A 19 5.97 28.46 5.43
C PHE A 19 5.19 29.78 5.35
N ASP A 20 5.88 30.90 5.08
CA ASP A 20 5.27 32.23 5.12
C ASP A 20 4.21 32.39 4.01
N PRO A 21 3.01 32.95 4.31
CA PRO A 21 1.97 33.20 3.31
C PRO A 21 2.44 34.23 2.27
N GLY A 22 3.01 33.75 1.16
CA GLY A 22 3.53 34.61 0.09
C GLY A 22 4.75 34.04 -0.64
N ASP A 23 5.40 33.04 -0.05
CA ASP A 23 6.52 32.37 -0.70
C ASP A 23 6.02 31.48 -1.87
N PRO A 24 6.79 31.38 -2.98
CA PRO A 24 6.40 30.57 -4.11
C PRO A 24 6.47 29.09 -3.74
N GLN A 25 5.32 28.42 -3.71
CA GLN A 25 5.24 26.97 -3.53
C GLN A 25 5.41 26.27 -4.89
N VAL A 26 6.41 25.39 -4.99
CA VAL A 26 6.63 24.57 -6.19
C VAL A 26 6.02 23.19 -5.99
N ASP A 27 6.26 22.57 -4.83
CA ASP A 27 5.87 21.19 -4.56
C ASP A 27 4.81 21.12 -3.46
N ARG A 28 3.69 20.42 -3.74
CA ARG A 28 2.55 20.29 -2.83
C ARG A 28 2.38 18.88 -2.29
N LEU A 29 1.83 18.77 -1.08
CA LEU A 29 1.53 17.51 -0.44
C LEU A 29 0.40 16.79 -1.19
N THR A 30 0.73 15.69 -1.85
CA THR A 30 -0.26 14.88 -2.57
C THR A 30 -0.92 13.89 -1.62
N PRO A 31 -2.26 13.89 -1.47
CA PRO A 31 -2.98 12.94 -0.62
C PRO A 31 -2.61 11.47 -0.90
N THR A 32 -2.58 10.66 0.14
CA THR A 32 -2.16 9.25 0.06
C THR A 32 -3.04 8.40 0.95
N THR A 33 -3.30 7.16 0.53
CA THR A 33 -3.99 6.19 1.37
C THR A 33 -3.05 5.53 2.39
N ARG A 34 -1.75 5.54 2.09
CA ARG A 34 -0.69 4.94 2.93
C ARG A 34 -0.02 5.98 3.82
N PRO A 35 0.44 5.58 5.01
CA PRO A 35 1.09 6.51 5.91
C PRO A 35 2.46 6.88 5.35
N ARG A 36 2.87 8.11 5.61
CA ARG A 36 4.11 8.67 5.06
C ARG A 36 5.35 7.94 5.57
N PRO A 37 6.47 8.00 4.83
CA PRO A 37 7.76 7.69 5.39
C PRO A 37 8.01 8.55 6.63
N LEU A 38 8.50 7.95 7.71
CA LEU A 38 8.91 8.68 8.91
C LEU A 38 10.27 9.37 8.75
N ASP A 39 10.97 9.08 7.66
CA ASP A 39 12.27 9.66 7.34
C ASP A 39 12.07 10.99 6.60
N PRO A 40 12.50 12.14 7.18
CA PRO A 40 12.31 13.45 6.57
C PRO A 40 13.05 13.58 5.24
N THR A 41 14.14 12.84 5.03
CA THR A 41 14.90 12.89 3.77
C THR A 41 14.15 12.29 2.58
N ARG A 42 13.07 11.54 2.85
CA ARG A 42 12.19 10.95 1.83
C ARG A 42 10.94 11.79 1.57
N PHE A 43 10.82 12.95 2.24
CA PHE A 43 9.71 13.86 2.02
C PHE A 43 9.97 14.70 0.77
N THR A 44 9.05 14.67 -0.17
CA THR A 44 9.22 15.34 -1.47
C THR A 44 8.58 16.73 -1.50
N ALA A 45 7.50 16.95 -0.74
CA ALA A 45 6.80 18.23 -0.69
C ALA A 45 7.44 19.15 0.37
N VAL A 46 8.71 19.53 0.17
CA VAL A 46 9.50 20.25 1.19
C VAL A 46 8.87 21.59 1.58
N ASP A 47 8.21 22.27 0.64
CA ASP A 47 7.52 23.56 0.86
C ASP A 47 6.26 23.42 1.75
N GLU A 48 5.73 22.21 1.94
CA GLU A 48 4.60 21.88 2.83
C GLU A 48 5.03 20.91 3.95
N LEU A 49 6.31 20.91 4.30
CA LEU A 49 6.82 20.14 5.43
C LEU A 49 6.32 20.78 6.73
N ASN A 50 5.50 20.05 7.48
CA ASN A 50 5.02 20.47 8.80
C ASN A 50 5.79 19.79 9.93
N SER A 51 5.79 20.43 11.11
CA SER A 51 6.30 19.83 12.33
C SER A 51 5.52 18.57 12.69
N TRP A 52 6.21 17.49 13.08
CA TRP A 52 5.57 16.24 13.49
C TRP A 52 6.28 15.54 14.64
N ASN A 53 5.51 14.72 15.34
CA ASN A 53 6.04 13.80 16.33
C ASN A 53 5.21 12.51 16.28
N VAL A 54 5.79 11.47 15.68
CA VAL A 54 5.07 10.25 15.30
C VAL A 54 5.83 9.03 15.76
N VAL A 55 5.10 8.07 16.33
CA VAL A 55 5.61 6.75 16.70
C VAL A 55 4.88 5.69 15.89
N ARG A 56 5.58 4.99 14.99
CA ARG A 56 5.07 3.81 14.29
C ARG A 56 5.36 2.56 15.09
N LEU A 57 4.32 1.80 15.38
CA LEU A 57 4.41 0.49 16.02
C LEU A 57 3.97 -0.57 15.03
N GLY A 58 4.71 -1.68 14.96
CA GLY A 58 4.34 -2.76 14.07
C GLY A 58 4.94 -4.10 14.44
N THR A 59 4.42 -5.14 13.81
CA THR A 59 4.91 -6.50 13.94
C THR A 59 5.06 -7.11 12.56
N ARG A 60 6.22 -7.71 12.28
CA ARG A 60 6.47 -8.49 11.08
C ARG A 60 6.47 -9.96 11.42
N ASN A 61 5.69 -10.72 10.67
CA ASN A 61 5.59 -12.17 10.74
C ASN A 61 6.13 -12.74 9.45
N ARG A 62 7.16 -13.58 9.53
CA ARG A 62 7.79 -14.23 8.37
C ARG A 62 7.77 -15.73 8.59
N LEU A 63 7.12 -16.47 7.69
CA LEU A 63 7.20 -17.93 7.64
C LEU A 63 8.18 -18.31 6.54
N LEU A 64 9.30 -18.92 6.95
CA LEU A 64 10.35 -19.38 6.06
C LEU A 64 10.25 -20.89 5.90
N THR A 65 10.32 -21.35 4.65
CA THR A 65 10.44 -22.76 4.27
C THR A 65 11.80 -23.01 3.65
N LYS A 66 12.25 -24.26 3.62
CA LYS A 66 13.50 -24.63 2.97
C LYS A 66 13.17 -25.26 1.62
N ARG A 67 13.73 -24.73 0.53
CA ARG A 67 13.61 -25.26 -0.84
C ARG A 67 15.00 -25.21 -1.47
N ASP A 68 15.45 -26.32 -2.06
CA ASP A 68 16.74 -26.43 -2.75
C ASP A 68 17.94 -25.88 -1.94
N SER A 69 17.98 -26.23 -0.66
CA SER A 69 18.99 -25.76 0.31
C SER A 69 19.01 -24.25 0.61
N GLN A 70 18.05 -23.48 0.08
CA GLN A 70 17.86 -22.06 0.37
C GLN A 70 16.64 -21.82 1.26
N SER A 71 16.64 -20.67 1.95
CA SER A 71 15.49 -20.21 2.73
C SER A 71 14.57 -19.40 1.83
N TYR A 72 13.30 -19.82 1.74
CA TYR A 72 12.28 -19.17 0.95
C TYR A 72 11.19 -18.60 1.85
N GLU A 73 10.83 -17.34 1.63
CA GLU A 73 9.72 -16.70 2.35
C GLU A 73 8.39 -17.20 1.80
N TRP A 74 7.72 -18.04 2.57
CA TRP A 74 6.43 -18.62 2.22
C TRP A 74 5.28 -17.66 2.53
N LEU A 75 5.37 -16.96 3.66
CA LEU A 75 4.42 -15.91 4.05
C LEU A 75 5.17 -14.76 4.71
N TYR A 76 4.82 -13.54 4.30
CA TYR A 76 5.12 -12.29 4.95
C TYR A 76 3.80 -11.65 5.38
N LEU A 77 3.73 -11.17 6.62
CA LEU A 77 2.63 -10.38 7.12
C LEU A 77 3.18 -9.29 8.02
N GLU A 78 2.93 -8.04 7.68
CA GLU A 78 3.27 -6.88 8.49
C GLU A 78 1.99 -6.17 8.90
N THR A 79 1.82 -5.95 10.19
CA THR A 79 0.71 -5.19 10.76
C THR A 79 1.29 -4.01 11.51
N TYR A 80 0.84 -2.80 11.21
CA TYR A 80 1.39 -1.58 11.82
C TYR A 80 0.36 -0.45 11.91
N MET A 81 0.66 0.49 12.80
CA MET A 81 -0.11 1.71 13.03
C MET A 81 0.82 2.83 13.50
N ASP A 82 0.39 4.07 13.31
CA ASP A 82 1.08 5.27 13.77
C ASP A 82 0.30 5.91 14.91
N ALA A 83 1.00 6.25 15.99
CA ALA A 83 0.51 7.11 17.04
C ALA A 83 1.09 8.51 16.83
N PHE A 84 0.20 9.51 16.80
CA PHE A 84 0.55 10.90 16.56
C PHE A 84 0.53 11.65 17.89
N ILE A 85 1.71 12.13 18.30
CA ILE A 85 1.86 13.09 19.40
C ILE A 85 1.65 14.50 18.85
N ASN A 86 2.17 14.74 17.64
CA ASN A 86 1.87 15.91 16.81
C ASN A 86 1.63 15.43 15.37
N ASP A 87 0.42 15.63 14.86
CA ASP A 87 0.00 15.19 13.51
C ASP A 87 0.29 16.28 12.48
N PRO A 88 1.12 16.00 11.45
CA PRO A 88 1.46 17.00 10.44
C PRO A 88 0.34 17.32 9.45
N GLU A 89 -0.69 16.49 9.34
CA GLU A 89 -1.73 16.60 8.29
C GLU A 89 -3.14 16.86 8.88
N GLY A 90 -3.27 17.04 10.20
CA GLY A 90 -4.56 17.19 10.85
C GLY A 90 -4.49 17.15 12.37
N ALA A 91 -5.49 16.53 13.00
CA ALA A 91 -5.59 16.43 14.46
C ALA A 91 -5.89 14.97 14.90
N ARG A 92 -5.31 13.99 14.20
CA ARG A 92 -5.48 12.57 14.53
C ARG A 92 -4.58 12.21 15.71
N THR A 93 -5.01 11.29 16.57
CA THR A 93 -4.12 10.71 17.60
C THR A 93 -3.54 9.37 17.17
N VAL A 94 -4.23 8.65 16.28
CA VAL A 94 -3.79 7.36 15.75
C VAL A 94 -4.16 7.23 14.29
N SER A 95 -3.37 6.47 13.53
CA SER A 95 -3.69 6.12 12.14
C SER A 95 -4.68 4.97 12.06
N ASN A 96 -5.05 4.62 10.84
CA ASN A 96 -5.65 3.31 10.55
C ASN A 96 -4.66 2.19 10.92
N LEU A 97 -5.20 0.98 11.11
CA LEU A 97 -4.42 -0.24 11.20
C LEU A 97 -4.12 -0.74 9.79
N TYR A 98 -2.85 -0.76 9.42
CA TYR A 98 -2.38 -1.24 8.13
C TYR A 98 -1.94 -2.69 8.22
N ASN A 99 -2.29 -3.48 7.20
CA ASN A 99 -1.79 -4.84 7.05
C ASN A 99 -1.25 -5.04 5.63
N ASP A 100 -0.03 -5.54 5.53
CA ASP A 100 0.64 -5.89 4.29
C ASP A 100 1.00 -7.37 4.32
N MET A 101 0.33 -8.18 3.52
CA MET A 101 0.49 -9.62 3.43
C MET A 101 1.03 -9.99 2.04
N ARG A 102 2.04 -10.85 2.00
CA ARG A 102 2.50 -11.52 0.79
C ARG A 102 2.61 -13.01 1.06
N TRP A 103 1.90 -13.79 0.28
CA TRP A 103 1.89 -15.24 0.37
C TRP A 103 2.36 -15.85 -0.95
N GLN A 104 3.35 -16.73 -0.86
CA GLN A 104 3.96 -17.38 -2.02
C GLN A 104 4.02 -18.89 -1.78
N PRO A 105 2.89 -19.60 -1.95
CA PRO A 105 2.86 -21.03 -1.68
C PRO A 105 3.76 -21.82 -2.65
N LEU A 106 3.82 -21.38 -3.91
CA LEU A 106 4.51 -22.05 -5.00
C LEU A 106 5.32 -21.02 -5.82
N PRO A 107 6.42 -21.41 -6.49
CA PRO A 107 7.23 -20.46 -7.26
C PRO A 107 6.45 -19.69 -8.34
N TRP A 108 5.39 -20.31 -8.84
CA TRP A 108 4.53 -19.79 -9.90
C TRP A 108 3.22 -19.17 -9.40
N LEU A 109 3.02 -19.03 -8.08
CA LEU A 109 1.82 -18.43 -7.50
C LEU A 109 2.20 -17.48 -6.37
N SER A 110 1.77 -16.23 -6.47
CA SER A 110 1.83 -15.27 -5.38
C SER A 110 0.51 -14.55 -5.17
N VAL A 111 0.22 -14.25 -3.92
CA VAL A 111 -0.93 -13.47 -3.49
C VAL A 111 -0.43 -12.34 -2.60
N ASP A 112 -0.70 -11.11 -2.99
CA ASP A 112 -0.42 -9.91 -2.21
C ASP A 112 -1.76 -9.34 -1.73
N VAL A 113 -1.88 -9.04 -0.44
CA VAL A 113 -3.07 -8.42 0.15
C VAL A 113 -2.63 -7.25 1.00
N ASN A 114 -3.28 -6.12 0.80
CA ASN A 114 -3.06 -4.91 1.55
C ASN A 114 -4.40 -4.42 2.08
N THR A 115 -4.47 -4.17 3.38
CA THR A 115 -5.70 -3.66 3.99
C THR A 115 -5.41 -2.52 4.94
N GLN A 116 -6.40 -1.66 5.10
CA GLN A 116 -6.40 -0.63 6.12
C GLN A 116 -7.79 -0.42 6.68
N TYR A 117 -7.85 -0.40 8.01
CA TYR A 117 -9.10 -0.24 8.74
C TYR A 117 -8.97 0.85 9.80
N PRO A 118 -9.94 1.76 9.90
CA PRO A 118 -9.98 2.72 11.01
C PRO A 118 -10.27 1.97 12.31
N ILE A 119 -9.34 2.01 13.26
CA ILE A 119 -9.48 1.35 14.58
C ILE A 119 -9.86 2.32 15.70
N ALA A 120 -9.87 3.64 15.43
CA ALA A 120 -10.28 4.67 16.36
C ALA A 120 -11.15 5.71 15.66
N GLY A 121 -12.07 6.33 16.41
CA GLY A 121 -13.04 7.30 15.89
C GLY A 121 -12.44 8.61 15.37
N ASN A 122 -11.17 8.88 15.68
CA ASN A 122 -10.39 10.03 15.21
C ASN A 122 -9.23 9.63 14.26
N GLY A 123 -9.28 8.41 13.70
CA GLY A 123 -8.34 7.97 12.67
C GLY A 123 -8.62 8.61 11.31
N SER A 124 -7.99 8.10 10.25
CA SER A 124 -8.17 8.67 8.90
C SER A 124 -9.58 8.48 8.33
N GLY A 125 -10.42 7.63 8.94
CA GLY A 125 -11.85 7.52 8.65
C GLY A 125 -12.22 6.72 7.39
N PHE A 126 -11.24 6.37 6.56
CA PHE A 126 -11.46 5.62 5.32
C PHE A 126 -10.92 4.19 5.40
N ASN A 127 -11.45 3.30 4.57
CA ASN A 127 -10.96 1.93 4.46
C ASN A 127 -10.52 1.63 3.02
N GLU A 128 -9.49 0.80 2.90
CA GLU A 128 -8.98 0.34 1.62
C GLU A 128 -8.67 -1.15 1.73
N PHE A 129 -9.03 -1.87 0.68
CA PHE A 129 -8.65 -3.24 0.45
C PHE A 129 -8.03 -3.33 -0.94
N SER A 130 -6.84 -3.91 -1.03
CA SER A 130 -6.23 -4.28 -2.31
C SER A 130 -5.75 -5.72 -2.23
N GLY A 131 -6.10 -6.52 -3.23
CA GLY A 131 -5.63 -7.89 -3.38
C GLY A 131 -5.12 -8.09 -4.80
N LYS A 132 -3.97 -8.74 -4.95
CA LYS A 132 -3.41 -9.13 -6.25
C LYS A 132 -3.00 -10.59 -6.22
N VAL A 133 -3.53 -11.37 -7.14
CA VAL A 133 -3.10 -12.74 -7.40
C VAL A 133 -2.26 -12.73 -8.66
N ARG A 134 -1.13 -13.42 -8.65
CA ARG A 134 -0.24 -13.57 -9.79
C ARG A 134 0.08 -15.03 -9.99
N PHE A 135 -0.07 -15.49 -11.22
CA PHE A 135 0.09 -16.88 -11.60
C PHE A 135 0.94 -16.99 -12.87
N MET A 136 1.91 -17.91 -12.85
CA MET A 136 2.85 -18.16 -13.95
C MET A 136 2.70 -19.61 -14.44
N PRO A 137 1.79 -19.91 -15.38
CA PRO A 137 1.62 -21.27 -15.88
C PRO A 137 2.88 -21.82 -16.56
N SER A 138 3.69 -20.95 -17.17
CA SER A 138 4.98 -21.27 -17.78
C SER A 138 6.01 -20.18 -17.43
N GLN A 139 7.28 -20.37 -17.80
CA GLN A 139 8.32 -19.38 -17.54
C GLN A 139 8.18 -18.12 -18.41
N ASP A 140 7.44 -18.23 -19.51
CA ASP A 140 7.27 -17.16 -20.51
C ASP A 140 5.90 -16.51 -20.45
N PHE A 141 5.01 -16.97 -19.58
CA PHE A 141 3.67 -16.42 -19.44
C PHE A 141 3.30 -16.20 -17.98
N GLU A 142 2.87 -14.99 -17.68
CA GLU A 142 2.33 -14.58 -16.38
C GLU A 142 0.99 -13.91 -16.61
N PHE A 143 0.02 -14.17 -15.74
CA PHE A 143 -1.12 -13.27 -15.59
C PHE A 143 -1.32 -12.92 -14.13
N SER A 144 -1.95 -11.76 -13.92
CA SER A 144 -2.34 -11.30 -12.60
C SER A 144 -3.72 -10.69 -12.60
N LEU A 145 -4.43 -10.90 -11.50
CA LEU A 145 -5.74 -10.35 -11.22
C LEU A 145 -5.63 -9.53 -9.94
N GLY A 146 -5.82 -8.23 -10.07
CA GLY A 146 -5.91 -7.26 -8.99
C GLY A 146 -7.36 -6.87 -8.72
N TYR A 147 -7.67 -6.64 -7.46
CA TYR A 147 -8.89 -6.03 -6.99
C TYR A 147 -8.53 -4.93 -6.00
N ARG A 148 -9.16 -3.76 -6.11
CA ARG A 148 -8.98 -2.64 -5.20
C ARG A 148 -10.32 -2.00 -4.90
N SER A 149 -10.61 -1.82 -3.62
CA SER A 149 -11.74 -1.06 -3.12
C SER A 149 -11.25 0.00 -2.14
N LEU A 150 -11.68 1.23 -2.36
CA LEU A 150 -11.43 2.38 -1.51
C LEU A 150 -12.79 3.01 -1.18
N ASN A 151 -13.09 3.20 0.11
CA ASN A 151 -14.35 3.84 0.50
C ASN A 151 -14.11 4.89 1.59
N SER A 152 -14.95 5.92 1.55
CA SER A 152 -15.02 7.04 2.50
C SER A 152 -13.71 7.82 2.65
N HIS A 153 -12.91 7.92 1.58
CA HIS A 153 -11.69 8.74 1.62
C HIS A 153 -12.06 10.24 1.54
N PRO A 154 -11.46 11.11 2.38
CA PRO A 154 -11.81 12.54 2.41
C PRO A 154 -11.44 13.34 1.14
N VAL A 155 -10.82 12.70 0.15
CA VAL A 155 -10.26 13.38 -1.05
C VAL A 155 -10.47 12.53 -2.28
N PHE A 156 -10.15 11.24 -2.21
CA PHE A 156 -10.40 10.32 -3.30
C PHE A 156 -11.86 9.88 -3.31
N GLU A 157 -12.44 9.83 -4.51
CA GLU A 157 -13.75 9.24 -4.73
C GLU A 157 -13.75 7.76 -4.37
N ASP A 158 -14.91 7.28 -3.89
CA ASP A 158 -15.10 5.88 -3.60
C ASP A 158 -14.96 5.09 -4.90
N SER A 159 -14.01 4.14 -4.91
CA SER A 159 -13.65 3.40 -6.10
C SER A 159 -13.63 1.92 -5.83
N ASN A 160 -14.09 1.18 -6.83
CA ASN A 160 -13.99 -0.27 -6.85
C ASN A 160 -13.48 -0.67 -8.23
N SER A 161 -12.35 -1.35 -8.30
CA SER A 161 -11.70 -1.67 -9.57
C SER A 161 -11.14 -3.09 -9.57
N VAL A 162 -11.24 -3.71 -10.75
CA VAL A 162 -10.61 -4.98 -11.06
C VAL A 162 -9.58 -4.70 -12.16
N ASN A 163 -8.34 -5.10 -11.92
CA ASN A 163 -7.28 -5.04 -12.91
C ASN A 163 -6.91 -6.46 -13.34
N PHE A 164 -6.86 -6.70 -14.63
CA PHE A 164 -6.32 -7.93 -15.20
C PHE A 164 -5.10 -7.57 -16.02
N GLN A 165 -3.99 -8.26 -15.80
CA GLN A 165 -2.75 -8.03 -16.51
C GLN A 165 -2.20 -9.36 -17.00
N THR A 166 -1.72 -9.39 -18.23
CA THR A 166 -0.95 -10.51 -18.78
C THR A 166 0.43 -10.03 -19.20
N TYR A 167 1.39 -10.93 -19.15
CA TYR A 167 2.75 -10.72 -19.62
C TYR A 167 3.23 -11.97 -20.34
N SER A 168 3.75 -11.79 -21.56
CA SER A 168 4.33 -12.86 -22.36
C SER A 168 5.75 -12.49 -22.78
N ARG A 169 6.72 -13.36 -22.51
CA ARG A 169 8.07 -13.26 -23.07
C ARG A 169 8.08 -13.82 -24.49
N LEU A 170 8.76 -13.14 -25.42
CA LEU A 170 8.75 -13.48 -26.84
C LEU A 170 9.97 -14.29 -27.31
N ASN A 171 11.09 -14.27 -26.57
CA ASN A 171 12.30 -15.03 -26.93
C ASN A 171 13.17 -15.31 -25.68
N GLU A 172 13.88 -16.44 -25.70
CA GLU A 172 14.77 -16.93 -24.64
C GLU A 172 16.26 -16.70 -24.96
N ASN A 173 16.59 -16.27 -26.18
CA ASN A 173 17.98 -16.15 -26.64
C ASN A 173 18.49 -14.70 -26.62
N GLY A 174 19.34 -14.38 -25.64
CA GLY A 174 20.23 -13.21 -25.64
C GLY A 174 20.02 -12.20 -24.50
N VAL A 175 20.90 -11.19 -24.47
CA VAL A 175 21.01 -10.14 -23.43
C VAL A 175 19.72 -9.32 -23.23
N SER A 176 18.78 -9.37 -24.16
CA SER A 176 17.47 -8.75 -24.06
C SER A 176 16.38 -9.73 -24.50
N ALA A 177 15.53 -10.15 -23.56
CA ALA A 177 14.32 -10.91 -23.86
C ALA A 177 13.14 -9.92 -24.00
N PRO A 178 12.67 -9.61 -25.22
CA PRO A 178 11.50 -8.75 -25.38
C PRO A 178 10.26 -9.44 -24.81
N GLY A 179 9.37 -8.67 -24.19
CA GLY A 179 8.11 -9.15 -23.66
C GLY A 179 6.98 -8.16 -23.96
N ILE A 180 5.75 -8.68 -24.02
CA ILE A 180 4.53 -7.89 -24.20
C ILE A 180 3.77 -7.95 -22.88
N SER A 181 3.37 -6.80 -22.35
CA SER A 181 2.37 -6.72 -21.28
C SER A 181 1.09 -6.11 -21.81
N LEU A 182 -0.03 -6.75 -21.49
CA LEU A 182 -1.36 -6.21 -21.70
C LEU A 182 -2.01 -6.00 -20.33
N SER A 183 -2.68 -4.87 -20.14
CA SER A 183 -3.36 -4.54 -18.89
C SER A 183 -4.73 -3.97 -19.20
N TRP A 184 -5.73 -4.45 -18.47
CA TRP A 184 -7.11 -4.01 -18.52
C TRP A 184 -7.55 -3.65 -17.11
N THR A 185 -8.10 -2.45 -16.95
CA THR A 185 -8.70 -2.02 -15.68
C THR A 185 -10.17 -1.77 -15.93
N MET A 186 -11.01 -2.36 -15.09
CA MET A 186 -12.44 -2.16 -15.08
C MET A 186 -12.84 -1.55 -13.74
N GLU A 187 -13.50 -0.41 -13.77
CA GLU A 187 -14.17 0.15 -12.61
C GLU A 187 -15.55 -0.49 -12.46
N LEU A 188 -15.81 -1.04 -11.29
CA LEU A 188 -17.10 -1.60 -10.94
C LEU A 188 -18.02 -0.46 -10.48
N LEU A 189 -19.28 -0.51 -10.90
CA LEU A 189 -20.29 0.44 -10.46
C LEU A 189 -20.39 0.41 -8.93
N ASN A 190 -20.21 1.58 -8.31
CA ASN A 190 -20.44 1.74 -6.89
C ASN A 190 -21.95 1.91 -6.66
N TRP A 191 -22.58 0.88 -6.10
CA TRP A 191 -24.04 0.81 -5.91
C TRP A 191 -24.58 1.90 -4.95
N SER A 192 -23.69 2.60 -4.22
CA SER A 192 -24.00 3.77 -3.39
C SER A 192 -24.30 5.06 -4.17
N ASN A 193 -23.97 5.12 -5.46
CA ASN A 193 -24.11 6.33 -6.29
C ASN A 193 -25.26 6.26 -7.31
N ILE A 194 -26.18 5.30 -7.20
CA ILE A 194 -27.37 5.28 -8.05
C ILE A 194 -28.37 6.29 -7.49
N PRO A 195 -28.71 7.39 -8.19
CA PRO A 195 -29.81 8.25 -7.76
C PRO A 195 -31.07 7.39 -7.73
N TYR A 196 -31.69 7.26 -6.56
CA TYR A 196 -33.04 6.73 -6.44
C TYR A 196 -33.97 7.64 -7.25
N THR A 197 -34.23 7.30 -8.51
CA THR A 197 -35.37 7.84 -9.23
C THR A 197 -36.60 7.16 -8.63
N GLY A 198 -37.21 7.82 -7.64
CA GLY A 198 -38.50 7.43 -7.11
C GLY A 198 -39.52 7.34 -8.24
N ILE A 199 -40.23 6.22 -8.30
CA ILE A 199 -41.49 6.07 -9.02
C ILE A 199 -42.60 6.26 -7.98
#